data_AF-A0A401PVE6-F1
#
_entry.id   AF-A0A401PVE6-F1
#
_cell.length_a   1.000
_cell.length_b   1.000
_cell.length_c   1.000
_cell.angle_alpha   90.00
_cell.angle_beta   90.00
_cell.angle_gamma   90.00
#
_symmetry.space_group_name_H-M   'P 1'
#
loop_
_entity.id
_entity.type
_entity.pdbx_description
1 polymer ?
#
loop_
_entity_poly.entity_id
_entity_poly.type
_entity_poly.pdbx_seq_one_letter_code
_entity_poly.pdbx_strand_id
1 'polypeptide(L)'
;MAVELKLPLLAVTIATAALAQSPGTSAFVSRSQPGALATQSVSGQFDYETRYFQQKIDHFGFAEDATFNQRYLMADKYWNHNGGPILFYTGNEGDITWFCNNT
;
A
#
# COMPACT_ATOMS: atom_id res chain seq x y z
N MET A 1 45.22 45.81 -3.65
CA MET A 1 44.26 46.51 -2.76
C MET A 1 43.01 46.79 -3.56
N ALA A 2 41.87 46.24 -3.15
CA ALA A 2 40.47 46.62 -3.47
C ALA A 2 39.59 45.41 -3.08
N VAL A 3 39.37 45.22 -1.77
CA VAL A 3 38.12 45.49 -1.03
C VAL A 3 37.00 44.51 -1.41
N GLU A 4 36.87 43.52 -0.54
CA GLU A 4 35.73 42.62 -0.36
C GLU A 4 34.47 43.42 0.04
N LEU A 5 33.35 43.17 -0.63
CA LEU A 5 32.02 43.61 -0.19
C LEU A 5 31.12 42.38 -0.11
N LYS A 6 31.20 41.68 1.02
CA LYS A 6 30.14 40.76 1.47
C LYS A 6 28.96 41.60 1.93
N LEU A 7 27.84 41.50 1.22
CA LEU A 7 26.54 41.97 1.70
C LEU A 7 25.72 40.74 2.12
N PRO A 8 25.37 40.56 3.41
CA PRO A 8 24.41 39.55 3.84
C PRO A 8 23.01 40.19 3.80
N LEU A 9 22.10 39.67 2.99
CA LEU A 9 20.71 40.13 3.02
C LEU A 9 19.73 38.98 3.27
N LEU A 10 19.40 38.89 4.57
CA LEU A 10 18.08 38.72 5.17
C LEU A 10 17.18 37.58 4.64
N ALA A 11 17.04 36.55 5.48
CA ALA A 11 16.01 35.53 5.39
C ALA A 11 14.61 36.17 5.41
N VAL A 12 13.81 35.88 4.39
CA VAL A 12 12.38 36.18 4.36
C VAL A 12 11.65 34.89 4.71
N THR A 13 11.31 34.76 5.99
CA THR A 13 10.37 33.75 6.48
C THR A 13 8.96 34.25 6.22
N ILE A 14 8.25 33.69 5.24
CA ILE A 14 6.81 33.87 5.11
C ILE A 14 6.14 32.69 5.78
N ALA A 15 5.74 32.88 7.03
CA ALA A 15 4.70 32.09 7.65
C ALA A 15 3.34 32.61 7.15
N THR A 16 2.60 31.81 6.39
CA THR A 16 1.18 32.05 6.13
C THR A 16 0.35 30.97 6.81
N ALA A 17 -0.64 31.47 7.55
CA ALA A 17 -1.47 30.76 8.51
C ALA A 17 -2.40 29.73 7.89
N ALA A 18 -2.82 28.80 8.75
CA ALA A 18 -3.75 27.71 8.51
C ALA A 18 -5.15 28.17 8.10
N LEU A 19 -5.79 27.39 7.22
CA LEU A 19 -7.24 27.25 7.14
C LEU A 19 -7.59 25.79 7.39
N ALA A 20 -8.06 25.52 8.61
CA ALA A 20 -8.71 24.29 8.99
C ALA A 20 -9.98 24.11 8.15
N GLN A 21 -10.12 22.96 7.48
CA GLN A 21 -11.37 22.55 6.85
C GLN A 21 -12.13 21.64 7.81
N SER A 22 -13.39 21.98 8.02
CA SER A 22 -14.31 21.32 8.95
C SER A 22 -14.56 19.85 8.60
N PRO A 23 -14.88 19.00 9.60
CA PRO A 23 -15.33 17.65 9.33
C PRO A 23 -16.72 17.69 8.69
N GLY A 24 -16.79 17.49 7.38
CA GLY A 24 -18.03 17.22 6.67
C GLY A 24 -18.54 15.83 7.05
N THR A 25 -19.52 15.77 7.93
CA THR A 25 -20.29 14.56 8.24
C THR A 25 -21.18 14.20 7.05
N SER A 26 -20.71 13.31 6.19
CA SER A 26 -21.59 12.61 5.25
C SER A 26 -22.35 11.53 6.02
N ALA A 27 -23.58 11.84 6.42
CA ALA A 27 -24.52 10.90 6.99
C ALA A 27 -24.90 9.86 5.92
N PHE A 28 -24.23 8.71 5.91
CA PHE A 28 -24.66 7.57 5.13
C PHE A 28 -25.82 6.89 5.86
N VAL A 29 -26.98 6.85 5.21
CA VAL A 29 -28.22 6.25 5.74
C VAL A 29 -27.98 4.76 5.98
N SER A 30 -28.11 4.33 7.23
CA SER A 30 -28.11 2.93 7.63
C SER A 30 -29.41 2.28 7.15
N ARG A 31 -29.33 1.49 6.07
CA ARG A 31 -30.41 0.60 5.65
C ARG A 31 -30.50 -0.54 6.67
N SER A 32 -31.62 -0.61 7.38
CA SER A 32 -31.91 -1.67 8.34
C SER A 32 -31.83 -3.06 7.67
N GLN A 33 -31.00 -3.93 8.24
CA GLN A 33 -30.87 -5.33 7.87
C GLN A 33 -32.15 -6.10 8.23
N PRO A 34 -32.77 -6.85 7.30
CA PRO A 34 -33.64 -7.96 7.67
C PRO A 34 -32.76 -9.17 8.04
N GLY A 35 -32.75 -9.52 9.33
CA GLY A 35 -32.38 -10.85 9.84
C GLY A 35 -30.97 -11.34 9.50
N ALA A 36 -29.98 -10.95 10.30
CA ALA A 36 -28.74 -11.69 10.37
C ALA A 36 -29.00 -13.08 11.00
N LEU A 37 -29.32 -14.07 10.16
CA LEU A 37 -28.86 -15.43 10.45
C LEU A 37 -27.35 -15.30 10.62
N ALA A 38 -26.82 -15.73 11.76
CA ALA A 38 -25.39 -15.79 11.98
C ALA A 38 -24.78 -16.67 10.88
N THR A 39 -24.30 -16.05 9.81
CA THR A 39 -23.34 -16.67 8.91
C THR A 39 -22.13 -16.89 9.80
N GLN A 40 -21.94 -18.12 10.26
CA GLN A 40 -20.63 -18.52 10.73
C GLN A 40 -19.71 -18.32 9.54
N SER A 41 -19.02 -17.18 9.51
CA SER A 41 -17.86 -16.99 8.68
C SER A 41 -16.85 -18.00 9.20
N VAL A 42 -16.83 -19.18 8.59
CA VAL A 42 -15.66 -20.03 8.65
C VAL A 42 -14.60 -19.22 7.90
N SER A 43 -13.92 -18.33 8.61
CA SER A 43 -12.71 -17.73 8.09
C SER A 43 -11.76 -18.92 7.92
N GLY A 44 -11.63 -19.41 6.69
CA GLY A 44 -10.46 -20.18 6.30
C GLY A 44 -9.28 -19.24 6.50
N GLN A 45 -8.73 -19.20 7.71
CA GLN A 45 -7.52 -18.46 8.02
C GLN A 45 -6.41 -19.21 7.29
N PHE A 46 -6.13 -18.82 6.06
CA PHE A 46 -4.95 -19.31 5.36
C PHE A 46 -3.73 -18.64 6.00
N ASP A 47 -2.84 -19.46 6.57
CA ASP A 47 -1.57 -19.00 7.13
C ASP A 47 -0.66 -18.53 5.99
N TYR A 48 -0.66 -17.23 5.70
CA TYR A 48 0.28 -16.59 4.78
C TYR A 48 0.90 -15.34 5.41
N GLU A 49 2.11 -15.02 4.98
CA GLU A 49 2.79 -13.78 5.32
C GLU A 49 2.61 -12.75 4.21
N THR A 50 2.29 -11.51 4.59
CA THR A 50 2.33 -10.37 3.66
C THR A 50 3.74 -9.84 3.57
N ARG A 51 4.30 -9.82 2.36
CA ARG A 51 5.64 -9.31 2.08
C ARG A 51 5.60 -8.31 0.91
N TYR A 52 6.71 -7.61 0.71
CA TYR A 52 6.84 -6.58 -0.31
C TYR A 52 8.14 -6.76 -1.09
N PHE A 53 8.07 -6.57 -2.40
CA PHE A 53 9.21 -6.57 -3.31
C PHE A 53 9.35 -5.20 -3.95
N GLN A 54 10.57 -4.66 -4.01
CA GLN A 54 10.83 -3.40 -4.70
C GLN A 54 10.89 -3.66 -6.21
N GLN A 55 9.81 -3.31 -6.90
CA GLN A 55 9.66 -3.50 -8.34
C GLN A 55 9.96 -2.19 -9.07
N LYS A 56 10.57 -2.27 -10.26
CA LYS A 56 10.74 -1.09 -11.12
C LYS A 56 9.37 -0.54 -11.53
N ILE A 57 9.26 0.78 -11.61
CA ILE A 57 8.05 1.44 -12.11
C ILE A 57 7.93 1.26 -13.63
N ASP A 58 9.04 1.33 -14.36
CA ASP A 58 9.12 1.14 -15.80
C ASP A 58 10.17 0.09 -16.13
N HIS A 59 9.75 -0.97 -16.83
CA HIS A 59 10.63 -2.06 -17.29
C HIS A 59 11.08 -1.90 -18.74
N PHE A 60 10.47 -0.99 -19.49
CA PHE A 60 10.70 -0.79 -20.93
C PHE A 60 11.55 0.45 -21.20
N GLY A 61 11.39 1.49 -20.38
CA GLY A 61 12.26 2.66 -20.35
C GLY A 61 13.52 2.45 -19.53
N PHE A 62 14.60 3.14 -19.90
CA PHE A 62 15.89 3.10 -19.21
C PHE A 62 16.29 4.46 -18.60
N ALA A 63 15.39 5.45 -18.64
CA ALA A 63 15.69 6.81 -18.19
C ALA A 63 15.56 6.98 -16.67
N GLU A 64 14.65 6.23 -16.04
CA GLU A 64 14.32 6.35 -14.62
C GLU A 64 14.48 5.00 -13.93
N ASP A 65 15.09 4.98 -12.75
CA ASP A 65 15.30 3.78 -11.93
C ASP A 65 14.39 3.76 -10.68
N ALA A 66 13.27 4.47 -10.73
CA ALA A 66 12.33 4.53 -9.63
C ALA A 66 11.66 3.17 -9.36
N THR A 67 11.39 2.89 -8.09
CA THR A 67 10.80 1.62 -7.63
C THR A 67 9.56 1.83 -6.77
N PHE A 68 8.70 0.83 -6.69
CA PHE A 68 7.56 0.78 -5.78
C PHE A 68 7.48 -0.57 -5.06
N ASN A 69 6.78 -0.60 -3.92
CA ASN A 69 6.59 -1.81 -3.12
C ASN A 69 5.43 -2.66 -3.66
N GLN A 70 5.74 -3.67 -4.46
CA GLN A 70 4.78 -4.67 -4.92
C GLN A 70 4.48 -5.65 -3.78
N ARG A 71 3.23 -5.65 -3.28
CA ARG A 71 2.77 -6.57 -2.23
C ARG A 71 2.57 -7.98 -2.79
N TYR A 72 2.99 -9.00 -2.05
CA TYR A 72 2.72 -10.40 -2.34
C TYR A 72 2.45 -11.20 -1.06
N LEU A 73 1.79 -12.34 -1.19
CA LEU A 73 1.48 -13.25 -0.08
C LEU A 73 2.31 -14.52 -0.24
N MET A 74 2.92 -14.99 0.84
CA MET A 74 3.77 -16.19 0.84
C MET A 74 3.28 -17.17 1.90
N ALA A 75 3.08 -18.42 1.52
CA ALA A 75 2.78 -19.51 2.44
C ALA A 75 3.78 -20.65 2.19
N ASP A 76 4.57 -20.98 3.20
CA ASP A 76 5.62 -22.00 3.13
C ASP A 76 5.32 -23.23 4.01
N LYS A 77 4.20 -23.23 4.73
CA LYS A 77 3.76 -24.29 5.66
C LYS A 77 3.88 -25.72 5.09
N TYR A 78 3.60 -25.89 3.80
CA TYR A 78 3.65 -27.19 3.11
C TYR A 78 4.76 -27.27 2.07
N TRP A 79 5.59 -26.24 1.95
CA TRP A 79 6.63 -26.19 0.94
C TRP A 79 7.83 -27.03 1.39
N ASN A 80 8.24 -27.97 0.53
CA ASN A 80 9.50 -28.68 0.72
C ASN A 80 10.67 -27.74 0.36
N HIS A 81 11.40 -27.28 1.38
CA HIS A 81 12.53 -26.37 1.20
C HIS A 81 13.71 -27.03 0.46
N ASN A 82 13.74 -28.36 0.36
CA ASN A 82 14.75 -29.13 -0.38
C ASN A 82 14.30 -29.38 -1.83
N GLY A 83 13.85 -28.34 -2.54
CA GLY A 83 13.53 -28.41 -3.98
C GLY A 83 12.06 -28.67 -4.33
N GLY A 84 11.12 -28.40 -3.42
CA GLY A 84 9.69 -28.40 -3.74
C GLY A 84 9.33 -27.31 -4.76
N PRO A 85 8.29 -27.52 -5.58
CA PRO A 85 7.87 -26.54 -6.58
C PRO A 85 7.29 -25.27 -5.93
N ILE A 86 7.36 -24.15 -6.67
CA ILE A 86 6.69 -22.89 -6.32
C ILE A 86 5.40 -22.81 -7.13
N LEU A 87 4.27 -22.65 -6.42
CA LEU A 87 3.00 -22.31 -7.05
C LEU A 87 2.83 -20.79 -7.02
N PHE A 88 2.86 -20.16 -8.20
CA PHE A 88 2.81 -18.71 -8.34
C PHE A 88 1.50 -18.27 -8.99
N TYR A 89 0.62 -17.65 -8.22
CA TYR A 89 -0.60 -17.05 -8.75
C TYR A 89 -0.31 -15.65 -9.28
N THR A 90 -0.55 -15.44 -10.57
CA THR A 90 -0.42 -14.13 -11.22
C THR A 90 -1.67 -13.31 -10.90
N GLY A 91 -1.57 -12.45 -9.89
CA GLY A 91 -2.65 -11.55 -9.48
C GLY A 91 -3.29 -10.80 -10.66
N ASN A 92 -4.55 -10.46 -10.50
CA ASN A 92 -5.42 -9.81 -11.47
C ASN A 92 -5.97 -8.49 -10.88
N GLU A 93 -7.12 -8.01 -11.35
CA GLU A 93 -7.68 -6.68 -11.05
C GLU A 93 -8.43 -6.61 -9.71
N GLY A 94 -7.87 -7.17 -8.65
CA GLY A 94 -8.48 -7.14 -7.32
C GLY A 94 -7.47 -7.22 -6.18
N ASP A 95 -7.96 -7.06 -4.94
CA ASP A 95 -7.10 -7.23 -3.76
C ASP A 95 -6.68 -8.70 -3.62
N ILE A 96 -5.36 -8.94 -3.57
CA ILE A 96 -4.76 -10.28 -3.49
C ILE A 96 -5.25 -11.11 -2.30
N THR A 97 -5.66 -10.48 -1.19
CA THR A 97 -6.18 -11.20 -0.01
C THR A 97 -7.54 -11.82 -0.27
N TRP A 98 -8.35 -11.25 -1.16
CA TRP A 98 -9.63 -11.81 -1.56
C TRP A 98 -9.43 -13.14 -2.30
N PHE A 99 -8.46 -13.21 -3.20
CA PHE A 99 -8.16 -14.43 -3.95
C PHE A 99 -7.66 -15.56 -3.06
N CYS A 100 -6.90 -15.25 -2.01
CA CYS A 100 -6.47 -16.25 -1.03
C CYS A 100 -7.61 -16.79 -0.17
N ASN A 101 -8.70 -16.04 0.00
CA ASN A 101 -9.80 -16.38 0.90
C ASN A 101 -11.05 -16.91 0.18
N ASN A 102 -10.94 -17.32 -1.08
CA ASN A 102 -12.06 -17.93 -1.81
C ASN A 102 -12.29 -19.37 -1.34
N THR A 103 -13.22 -19.54 -0.39
CA THR A 103 -13.87 -20.82 -0.03
C THR A 103 -14.62 -21.45 -1.18
#